data_AF-A0A941AQ42-F1
#
_entry.id   AF-A0A941AQ42-F1
#
_cell.length_a   1.000
_cell.length_b   1.000
_cell.length_c   1.000
_cell.angle_alpha   90.00
_cell.angle_beta   90.00
_cell.angle_gamma   90.00
#
_symmetry.space_group_name_H-M   'P 1'
#
loop_
_entity.id
_entity.type
_entity.pdbx_description
1 polymer ?
#
loop_
_entity_poly.entity_id
_entity_poly.type
_entity_poly.pdbx_seq_one_letter_code
_entity_poly.pdbx_strand_id
1 'polypeptide(L)'
;MNITINRKRSVQEPGDLISTKGNKLYALIEDLGEKYPYHLLCLQSFKIVESYDSLPTTSEIEEDIGDKLDGIYQHKDSHITVN
;
A
#
# COMPACT_ATOMS: atom_id res chain seq x y z
N MET A 1 3.91 10.90 -12.88
CA MET A 1 3.51 10.99 -11.46
C MET A 1 4.70 11.56 -10.69
N ASN A 2 4.57 12.69 -10.00
CA ASN A 2 5.65 13.27 -9.19
C ASN A 2 5.33 13.00 -7.73
N ILE A 3 6.16 12.19 -7.06
CA ILE A 3 6.01 11.84 -5.65
C ILE A 3 7.17 12.51 -4.89
N THR A 4 6.86 13.40 -3.95
CA THR A 4 7.87 14.11 -3.14
C THR A 4 8.04 13.39 -1.80
N ILE A 5 9.27 12.94 -1.51
CA ILE A 5 9.59 12.02 -0.40
C ILE A 5 10.11 12.80 0.81
N ASN A 6 9.48 12.64 1.98
CA ASN A 6 10.01 13.19 3.24
C ASN A 6 10.59 12.14 4.22
N ARG A 7 10.38 10.82 4.05
CA ARG A 7 11.14 9.72 4.72
C ARG A 7 10.63 8.33 4.28
N LYS A 8 11.52 7.34 4.15
CA LYS A 8 11.15 5.91 4.00
C LYS A 8 10.67 5.36 5.35
N ARG A 9 9.49 4.75 5.39
CA ARG A 9 8.96 4.02 6.57
C ARG A 9 8.58 2.58 6.18
N SER A 10 8.34 1.74 7.18
CA SER A 10 7.71 0.41 7.03
C SER A 10 6.18 0.57 7.08
N VAL A 11 5.42 -0.46 6.68
CA VAL A 11 3.96 -0.50 6.91
C VAL A 11 3.74 -0.49 8.41
N GLN A 12 2.95 0.45 8.90
CA GLN A 12 2.69 0.61 10.33
C GLN A 12 1.20 0.71 10.64
N GLU A 13 0.38 1.17 9.71
CA GLU A 13 -1.05 1.33 9.95
C GLU A 13 -1.89 1.22 8.66
N PRO A 14 -3.19 0.91 8.78
CA PRO A 14 -4.13 1.06 7.67
C PRO A 14 -4.15 2.50 7.15
N GLY A 15 -4.31 2.65 5.84
CA GLY A 15 -4.16 3.91 5.13
C GLY A 15 -2.74 4.16 4.61
N ASP A 16 -1.77 3.28 4.86
CA ASP A 16 -0.46 3.40 4.23
C ASP A 16 -0.56 3.21 2.70
N LEU A 17 0.01 4.18 1.98
CA LEU A 17 0.23 4.16 0.54
C LEU A 17 1.59 3.57 0.25
N ILE A 18 1.64 2.64 -0.68
CA ILE A 18 2.78 1.78 -0.93
C ILE A 18 3.19 1.94 -2.39
N SER A 19 4.39 2.46 -2.65
CA SER A 19 4.95 2.53 -4.00
C SER A 19 5.95 1.41 -4.24
N THR A 20 5.97 0.90 -5.46
CA THR A 20 6.98 -0.08 -5.90
C THR A 20 7.97 0.53 -6.86
N LYS A 21 9.12 -0.13 -7.02
CA LYS A 21 10.13 0.25 -8.01
C LYS A 21 9.61 0.14 -9.44
N GLY A 22 8.61 -0.70 -9.68
CA GLY A 22 7.88 -0.80 -10.95
C GLY A 22 6.88 0.34 -11.21
N ASN A 23 6.90 1.44 -10.44
CA ASN A 23 5.94 2.56 -10.54
C ASN A 23 4.48 2.13 -10.35
N LYS A 24 4.23 1.10 -9.53
CA LYS A 24 2.87 0.75 -9.09
C LYS A 24 2.59 1.36 -7.72
N LEU A 25 1.30 1.60 -7.48
CA LEU A 25 0.80 2.16 -6.23
C LEU A 25 -0.27 1.26 -5.66
N TYR A 26 -0.12 1.01 -4.36
CA TYR A 26 -1.03 0.21 -3.58
C TYR A 26 -1.46 0.98 -2.34
N ALA A 27 -2.61 0.62 -1.79
CA ALA A 27 -3.09 1.12 -0.51
C ALA A 27 -3.44 -0.06 0.38
N LEU A 28 -3.05 0.00 1.65
CA LEU A 28 -3.53 -0.92 2.66
C LEU A 28 -4.79 -0.34 3.29
N ILE A 29 -5.91 -1.02 3.17
CA ILE A 29 -7.22 -0.55 3.64
C ILE A 29 -7.70 -1.48 4.75
N GLU A 30 -8.35 -0.93 5.77
CA GLU A 30 -9.01 -1.70 6.82
C GLU A 30 -10.53 -1.65 6.64
N ASP A 31 -11.18 -2.81 6.68
CA ASP A 31 -12.64 -3.00 6.70
C ASP A 31 -13.06 -3.69 8.00
N LEU A 32 -13.52 -2.87 8.97
CA LEU A 32 -13.89 -3.32 10.31
C LEU A 32 -15.23 -4.06 10.27
N GLY A 33 -15.17 -5.39 10.28
CA GLY A 33 -16.34 -6.26 10.30
C GLY A 33 -16.12 -7.59 9.58
N GLU A 34 -15.07 -7.66 8.76
CA GLU A 34 -14.71 -8.84 7.99
C GLU A 34 -13.73 -9.77 8.72
N LYS A 35 -13.72 -11.05 8.33
CA LYS A 35 -12.78 -12.05 8.88
C LYS A 35 -11.32 -11.71 8.54
N TYR A 36 -11.11 -11.04 7.41
CA TYR A 36 -9.81 -10.59 6.91
C TYR A 36 -9.88 -9.07 6.73
N PRO A 37 -9.68 -8.29 7.80
CA PRO A 37 -10.01 -6.87 7.80
C PRO A 37 -9.00 -6.02 7.02
N TYR A 38 -7.83 -6.54 6.62
CA TYR A 38 -6.81 -5.75 5.93
C TYR A 38 -6.72 -6.14 4.45
N HIS A 39 -6.86 -5.18 3.54
CA HIS A 39 -6.85 -5.41 2.10
C HIS A 39 -5.75 -4.62 1.41
N LEU A 40 -4.93 -5.30 0.60
CA LEU A 40 -3.97 -4.64 -0.28
C LEU A 40 -4.64 -4.32 -1.62
N LEU A 41 -4.96 -3.05 -1.85
CA LEU A 41 -5.62 -2.57 -3.06
C LEU A 41 -4.60 -2.00 -4.04
N CYS A 42 -4.62 -2.46 -5.30
CA CYS A 42 -3.88 -1.80 -6.37
C CYS A 42 -4.65 -0.58 -6.89
N LEU A 43 -4.08 0.61 -6.78
CA LEU A 43 -4.75 1.87 -7.14
C LEU A 43 -4.84 2.12 -8.65
N GLN A 44 -4.05 1.40 -9.45
CA GLN A 44 -4.10 1.53 -10.91
C GLN A 44 -5.23 0.68 -11.51
N SER A 45 -5.51 -0.49 -10.93
CA SER A 45 -6.50 -1.43 -11.44
C SER A 45 -7.78 -1.49 -10.59
N PHE A 46 -7.78 -0.86 -9.41
CA PHE A 46 -8.84 -0.94 -8.40
C PHE A 46 -9.22 -2.38 -8.03
N LYS A 47 -8.21 -3.27 -7.97
CA LYS A 47 -8.38 -4.68 -7.57
C LYS A 47 -7.68 -4.94 -6.25
N ILE A 48 -8.35 -5.70 -5.37
CA ILE A 48 -7.73 -6.30 -4.20
C ILE A 48 -6.74 -7.35 -4.71
N VAL A 49 -5.49 -7.20 -4.30
CA VAL A 49 -4.41 -8.16 -4.59
C VAL A 49 -4.49 -9.30 -3.61
N GLU A 50 -4.60 -8.98 -2.32
CA GLU A 50 -4.64 -9.94 -1.23
C GLU A 50 -5.39 -9.37 -0.01
N SER A 51 -5.92 -10.25 0.83
CA SER A 51 -6.59 -9.91 2.10
C SER A 51 -5.96 -10.66 3.27
N TYR A 52 -5.69 -9.94 4.35
CA TYR A 52 -4.97 -10.45 5.51
C TYR A 52 -5.84 -10.41 6.76
N ASP A 53 -5.60 -11.36 7.65
CA ASP A 53 -6.22 -11.43 8.98
C ASP A 53 -5.60 -10.43 9.98
N SER A 54 -4.37 -9.98 9.69
CA SER A 54 -3.57 -9.07 10.49
C SER A 54 -2.79 -8.11 9.59
N LEU A 55 -2.19 -7.06 10.17
CA LEU A 55 -1.38 -6.10 9.40
C LEU A 55 -0.22 -6.85 8.71
N PRO A 56 -0.14 -6.83 7.38
CA PRO A 56 0.91 -7.52 6.66
C PRO A 56 2.26 -6.84 6.86
N THR A 57 3.31 -7.64 6.83
CA THR A 57 4.69 -7.17 6.81
C THR A 57 5.09 -6.72 5.41
N THR A 58 6.12 -5.87 5.34
CA THR A 58 6.76 -5.45 4.09
C THR A 58 7.13 -6.64 3.20
N SER A 59 7.63 -7.75 3.79
CA SER A 59 8.08 -8.92 3.04
C SER A 59 6.92 -9.67 2.39
N GLU A 60 5.81 -9.85 3.11
CA GLU A 60 4.59 -10.49 2.58
C GLU A 60 4.04 -9.68 1.41
N ILE A 61 3.97 -8.35 1.55
CA ILE A 61 3.51 -7.47 0.48
C ILE A 61 4.40 -7.57 -0.76
N GLU A 62 5.72 -7.61 -0.61
CA GLU A 62 6.65 -7.78 -1.74
C GLU A 62 6.47 -9.12 -2.46
N GLU A 63 6.17 -10.19 -1.71
CA GLU A 63 5.90 -11.51 -2.27
C GLU A 63 4.60 -11.51 -3.07
N ASP A 64 3.52 -10.96 -2.50
CA ASP A 64 2.18 -10.95 -3.12
C ASP A 64 2.13 -10.08 -4.39
N ILE A 65 2.83 -8.94 -4.39
CA ILE A 65 2.88 -8.05 -5.57
C ILE A 65 3.94 -8.48 -6.60
N GLY A 66 4.87 -9.35 -6.20
CA GLY A 66 6.00 -9.79 -7.03
C GLY A 66 6.98 -8.67 -7.42
N ASP A 67 7.09 -7.61 -6.61
CA ASP A 67 7.91 -6.42 -6.87
C ASP A 67 8.50 -5.89 -5.57
N LYS A 68 9.59 -5.13 -5.66
CA LYS A 68 10.23 -4.50 -4.51
C LYS A 68 9.60 -3.15 -4.20
N LEU A 69 9.43 -2.90 -2.91
CA LEU A 69 8.93 -1.63 -2.41
C LEU A 69 9.98 -0.54 -2.61
N ASP A 70 9.52 0.61 -3.09
CA ASP A 70 10.34 1.82 -3.21
C ASP A 70 10.14 2.76 -2.01
N GLY A 71 8.88 2.87 -1.56
CA GLY A 71 8.51 3.67 -0.39
C GLY A 71 7.12 3.33 0.15
N ILE A 72 6.93 3.65 1.43
CA ILE A 72 5.63 3.57 2.12
C ILE A 72 5.38 4.96 2.72
N TYR A 73 4.16 5.48 2.54
CA TYR A 73 3.77 6.85 2.83
C TYR A 73 2.44 6.86 3.60
N GLN A 74 2.34 7.70 4.62
CA GLN A 74 1.05 7.94 5.27
C GLN A 74 0.13 8.72 4.33
N HIS A 75 -1.13 8.29 4.19
CA HIS A 75 -2.10 9.00 3.35
C HIS A 75 -2.28 10.47 3.76
N LYS A 76 -2.19 10.78 5.06
CA LYS A 76 -2.41 12.14 5.60
C LYS A 76 -1.39 13.16 5.10
N ASP A 77 -0.19 12.71 4.75
CA ASP A 77 0.91 13.54 4.24
C ASP A 77 1.10 13.41 2.72
N SER A 78 0.21 12.70 2.03
CA SER A 78 0.36 12.33 0.62
C SER A 78 -0.67 13.03 -0.26
N HIS A 79 -0.21 13.76 -1.28
CA HIS A 79 -1.06 14.33 -2.34
C HIS A 79 -0.91 13.51 -3.62
N ILE A 80 -1.97 12.84 -4.05
CA ILE A 80 -1.99 12.10 -5.32
C ILE A 80 -2.65 12.99 -6.37
N THR A 81 -1.87 13.39 -7.39
CA THR A 81 -2.41 14.06 -8.58
C THR A 81 -2.47 13.06 -9.72
N VAL A 82 -3.66 12.86 -10.27
CA VAL A 82 -3.91 12.01 -11.45
C VAL A 82 -4.20 12.96 -12.62
N ASN A 83 -3.42 12.86 -13.69
CA ASN A 83 -3.65 13.61 -14.95
C ASN A 83 -4.38 12.72 -15.94
#